data_AF-A0A430M9H0-F1
#
_entry.id   AF-A0A430M9H0-F1
#
_cell.length_a   1.000
_cell.length_b   1.000
_cell.length_c   1.000
_cell.angle_alpha   90.00
_cell.angle_beta   90.00
_cell.angle_gamma   90.00
#
_symmetry.space_group_name_H-M   'P 1'
#
loop_
_entity.id
_entity.type
_entity.pdbx_description
1 polymer ?
#
loop_
_entity_poly.entity_id
_entity_poly.type
_entity_poly.pdbx_seq_one_letter_code
_entity_poly.pdbx_strand_id
1 'polypeptide(L)'
;MSGFEIAGIVLGGFPILIEAAQPLSRYFQGAERWWHFKRDFMTLISTIEDESIAYSQNLELLLTPVDIDPEVKASLQEDSGSRLWYDPEIQAKLRGRIKIQYMSWFLRQLIEMRETLSEILGMLPIKKNGEVDFPRTATVDYELFRLKQSFSTRRQHLLDKIVRINESLYKFLAKDSHINAEAASHACRFEILAKARAEEVDKKRQPSGAPAFGPNHKSFV
;
A
#
# COMPACT_ATOMS: atom_id res chain seq x y z
N MET A 1 -18.11 -7.37 -4.01
CA MET A 1 -16.83 -6.63 -3.97
C MET A 1 -15.74 -7.65 -3.80
N SER A 2 -14.90 -7.81 -4.82
CA SER A 2 -13.93 -8.90 -4.94
C SER A 2 -12.66 -8.49 -5.71
N GLY A 3 -12.46 -7.21 -6.01
CA GLY A 3 -11.29 -6.70 -6.74
C GLY A 3 -10.45 -5.71 -5.93
N PHE A 4 -9.83 -4.75 -6.62
CA PHE A 4 -8.96 -3.74 -6.02
C PHE A 4 -9.73 -2.63 -5.30
N GLU A 5 -11.05 -2.53 -5.46
CA GLU A 5 -11.89 -1.60 -4.71
C GLU A 5 -11.79 -1.76 -3.20
N ILE A 6 -11.41 -2.96 -2.74
CA ILE A 6 -11.20 -3.24 -1.33
C ILE A 6 -10.06 -2.39 -0.77
N ALA A 7 -9.08 -2.00 -1.59
CA ALA A 7 -7.96 -1.18 -1.15
C ALA A 7 -8.43 0.20 -0.66
N GLY A 8 -9.26 0.89 -1.45
CA GLY A 8 -9.88 2.16 -1.06
C GLY A 8 -10.78 2.02 0.16
N ILE A 9 -11.56 0.93 0.26
CA ILE A 9 -12.41 0.67 1.43
C ILE A 9 -11.59 0.50 2.71
N VAL A 10 -10.48 -0.24 2.66
CA VAL A 10 -9.58 -0.41 3.81
C VAL A 10 -8.95 0.94 4.18
N LEU A 11 -8.49 1.70 3.19
CA LEU A 11 -7.92 3.03 3.38
C LEU A 11 -8.89 3.96 4.12
N GLY A 12 -10.18 3.94 3.75
CA GLY A 12 -11.23 4.73 4.43
C GLY A 12 -11.68 4.16 5.77
N GLY A 13 -11.49 2.86 6.00
CA GLY A 13 -11.87 2.19 7.24
C GLY A 13 -11.01 2.63 8.44
N PHE A 14 -9.72 2.91 8.22
CA PHE A 14 -8.82 3.36 9.27
C PHE A 14 -9.20 4.73 9.87
N PRO A 15 -9.38 5.82 9.08
CA PRO A 15 -9.82 7.11 9.61
C PRO A 15 -11.12 7.03 10.41
N ILE A 16 -12.12 6.29 9.92
CA ILE A 16 -13.40 6.11 10.62
C ILE A 16 -13.17 5.51 12.02
N LEU A 17 -12.30 4.50 12.11
CA LEU A 17 -11.98 3.83 13.36
C LEU A 17 -11.26 4.77 14.35
N ILE A 18 -10.31 5.54 13.86
CA ILE A 18 -9.51 6.50 14.65
C ILE A 18 -10.40 7.66 15.13
N GLU A 19 -11.18 8.27 14.23
CA GLU A 19 -12.08 9.38 14.54
C GLU A 19 -13.14 8.97 15.55
N ALA A 20 -13.74 7.80 15.38
CA ALA A 20 -14.76 7.33 16.29
C ALA A 20 -14.22 6.98 17.70
N ALA A 21 -12.92 6.76 17.83
CA ALA A 21 -12.27 6.59 19.13
C ALA A 21 -12.01 7.90 19.87
N GLN A 22 -11.95 9.04 19.17
CA GLN A 22 -11.67 10.34 19.80
C GLN A 22 -12.74 10.75 20.83
N PRO A 23 -14.06 10.67 20.55
CA PRO A 23 -15.06 10.99 21.58
C PRO A 23 -15.01 10.04 22.76
N LEU A 24 -14.69 8.74 22.54
CA LEU A 24 -14.55 7.74 23.60
C LEU A 24 -13.48 8.14 24.63
N SER A 25 -12.38 8.75 24.16
CA SER A 25 -11.30 9.26 25.03
C SER A 25 -11.79 10.18 26.16
N ARG A 26 -12.86 10.97 25.89
CA ARG A 26 -13.45 11.95 26.83
C ARG A 26 -14.23 11.26 27.95
N TYR A 27 -14.90 10.15 27.66
CA TYR A 27 -15.68 9.39 28.65
C TYR A 27 -14.79 8.73 29.71
N PHE A 28 -13.51 8.50 29.40
CA PHE A 28 -12.54 7.98 30.37
C PHE A 28 -11.96 9.06 31.30
N GLN A 29 -12.18 10.36 31.06
CA GLN A 29 -11.54 11.44 31.82
C GLN A 29 -12.10 11.61 33.25
N GLY A 30 -13.33 11.12 33.52
CA GLY A 30 -13.97 11.21 34.84
C GLY A 30 -13.97 9.91 35.66
N ALA A 31 -13.29 8.86 35.20
CA ALA A 31 -13.53 7.51 35.70
C ALA A 31 -12.21 6.84 36.15
N GLU A 32 -11.69 7.24 37.33
CA GLU A 32 -10.40 6.76 37.88
C GLU A 32 -10.27 5.23 37.90
N ARG A 33 -11.39 4.51 38.14
CA ARG A 33 -11.46 3.04 38.14
C ARG A 33 -11.18 2.40 36.79
N TRP A 34 -11.25 3.16 35.69
CA TRP A 34 -11.08 2.69 34.32
C TRP A 34 -9.71 3.01 33.73
N TRP A 35 -8.76 3.53 34.53
CA TRP A 35 -7.46 3.97 34.02
C TRP A 35 -6.69 2.89 33.23
N HIS A 36 -6.68 1.64 33.71
CA HIS A 36 -6.04 0.52 33.00
C HIS A 36 -6.70 0.28 31.63
N PHE A 37 -8.03 0.29 31.59
CA PHE A 37 -8.77 0.09 30.35
C PHE A 37 -8.59 1.26 29.39
N LYS A 38 -8.60 2.51 29.89
CA LYS A 38 -8.26 3.71 29.12
C LYS A 38 -6.90 3.57 28.47
N ARG A 39 -5.87 3.20 29.23
CA ARG A 39 -4.51 3.02 28.71
C ARG A 39 -4.51 1.99 27.57
N ASP A 40 -5.07 0.82 27.81
CA ASP A 40 -5.07 -0.25 26.82
C ASP A 40 -5.90 0.11 25.57
N PHE A 41 -6.95 0.92 25.73
CA PHE A 41 -7.73 1.46 24.62
C PHE A 41 -6.93 2.49 23.81
N MET A 42 -6.23 3.41 24.47
CA MET A 42 -5.36 4.38 23.78
C MET A 42 -4.21 3.70 23.04
N THR A 43 -3.62 2.63 23.61
CA THR A 43 -2.62 1.81 22.92
C THR A 43 -3.19 1.17 21.66
N LEU A 44 -4.41 0.63 21.71
CA LEU A 44 -5.10 0.09 20.54
C LEU A 44 -5.22 1.16 19.43
N ILE A 45 -5.64 2.38 19.76
CA ILE A 45 -5.79 3.46 18.77
C ILE A 45 -4.45 3.88 18.18
N SER A 46 -3.42 4.05 19.01
CA SER A 46 -2.06 4.35 18.53
C SER A 46 -1.55 3.26 17.59
N THR A 47 -1.77 1.99 17.89
CA THR A 47 -1.40 0.89 16.99
C THR A 47 -2.20 0.94 15.68
N ILE A 48 -3.50 1.25 15.72
CA ILE A 48 -4.32 1.41 14.51
C ILE A 48 -3.79 2.57 13.64
N GLU A 49 -3.37 3.67 14.25
CA GLU A 49 -2.74 4.80 13.55
C GLU A 49 -1.45 4.36 12.85
N ASP A 50 -0.56 3.65 13.55
CA ASP A 50 0.67 3.09 12.98
C ASP A 50 0.36 2.16 11.79
N GLU A 51 -0.63 1.28 11.96
CA GLU A 51 -1.05 0.33 10.93
C GLU A 51 -1.74 1.00 9.73
N SER A 52 -2.38 2.16 9.94
CA SER A 52 -2.94 2.97 8.85
C SER A 52 -1.83 3.56 7.97
N ILE A 53 -0.74 4.02 8.60
CA ILE A 53 0.45 4.53 7.90
C ILE A 53 1.12 3.40 7.13
N ALA A 54 1.33 2.24 7.79
CA ALA A 54 1.91 1.06 7.15
C ALA A 54 1.07 0.60 5.94
N TYR A 55 -0.26 0.64 6.06
CA TYR A 55 -1.15 0.33 4.94
C TYR A 55 -1.01 1.32 3.78
N SER A 56 -0.95 2.63 4.07
CA SER A 56 -0.73 3.67 3.06
C SER A 56 0.60 3.48 2.32
N GLN A 57 1.69 3.18 3.05
CA GLN A 57 2.99 2.86 2.47
C GLN A 57 2.95 1.58 1.61
N ASN A 58 2.18 0.57 2.02
CA ASN A 58 1.95 -0.61 1.19
C ASN A 58 1.25 -0.26 -0.13
N LEU A 59 0.27 0.66 -0.11
CA LEU A 59 -0.35 1.15 -1.34
C LEU A 59 0.64 1.95 -2.20
N GLU A 60 1.52 2.74 -1.60
CA GLU A 60 2.59 3.44 -2.32
C GLU A 60 3.52 2.46 -3.05
N LEU A 61 3.98 1.41 -2.37
CA LEU A 61 4.80 0.35 -2.97
C LEU A 61 4.08 -0.40 -4.09
N LEU A 62 2.76 -0.60 -3.94
CA LEU A 62 1.93 -1.20 -4.98
C LEU A 62 1.88 -0.32 -6.23
N LEU A 63 1.66 0.99 -6.07
CA LEU A 63 1.40 1.94 -7.15
C LEU A 63 2.68 2.48 -7.81
N THR A 64 3.80 2.55 -7.08
CA THR A 64 5.08 3.10 -7.55
C THR A 64 5.50 2.57 -8.92
N PRO A 65 5.64 1.24 -9.13
CA PRO A 65 6.11 0.68 -10.40
C PRO A 65 5.03 0.59 -11.49
N VAL A 66 3.81 1.07 -11.23
CA VAL A 66 2.71 1.03 -12.19
C VAL A 66 2.75 2.30 -13.03
N ASP A 67 2.66 2.15 -14.35
CA ASP A 67 2.65 3.26 -15.31
C ASP A 67 1.28 3.97 -15.33
N ILE A 68 1.10 4.85 -14.35
CA ILE A 68 -0.11 5.63 -14.10
C ILE A 68 0.33 7.07 -13.82
N ASP A 69 -0.48 8.04 -14.27
CA ASP A 69 -0.28 9.45 -14.02
C ASP A 69 -0.09 9.74 -12.51
N PRO A 70 0.89 10.59 -12.12
CA PRO A 70 1.08 10.99 -10.73
C PRO A 70 -0.18 11.51 -10.03
N GLU A 71 -1.06 12.25 -10.72
CA GLU A 71 -2.31 12.77 -10.16
C GLU A 71 -3.30 11.63 -9.84
N VAL A 72 -3.35 10.62 -10.71
CA VAL A 72 -4.17 9.43 -10.50
C VAL A 72 -3.61 8.60 -9.34
N LYS A 73 -2.29 8.48 -9.21
CA LYS A 73 -1.65 7.83 -8.04
C LYS A 73 -1.99 8.54 -6.75
N ALA A 74 -1.85 9.87 -6.71
CA ALA A 74 -2.21 10.67 -5.55
C ALA A 74 -3.68 10.50 -5.18
N SER A 75 -4.60 10.53 -6.16
CA SER A 75 -6.02 10.28 -5.90
C SER A 75 -6.29 8.88 -5.30
N LEU A 76 -5.61 7.84 -5.78
CA LEU A 76 -5.77 6.49 -5.23
C LEU A 76 -5.23 6.38 -3.79
N GLN A 77 -4.23 7.18 -3.41
CA GLN A 77 -3.61 7.17 -2.08
C GLN A 77 -4.31 8.06 -1.06
N GLU A 78 -4.88 9.18 -1.50
CA GLU A 78 -5.43 10.20 -0.61
C GLU A 78 -6.96 10.11 -0.51
N ASP A 79 -7.63 9.69 -1.59
CA ASP A 79 -9.10 9.55 -1.63
C ASP A 79 -9.52 8.08 -1.53
N SER A 80 -9.89 7.68 -0.30
CA SER A 80 -10.47 6.35 -0.03
C SER A 80 -11.74 6.04 -0.84
N GLY A 81 -12.48 7.06 -1.27
CA GLY A 81 -13.67 6.96 -2.10
C GLY A 81 -13.40 7.04 -3.60
N SER A 82 -12.13 7.08 -4.01
CA SER A 82 -11.76 7.30 -5.40
C SER A 82 -12.39 6.25 -6.31
N ARG A 83 -13.15 6.73 -7.31
CA ARG A 83 -13.76 5.87 -8.33
C ARG A 83 -12.72 5.17 -9.21
N LEU A 84 -11.48 5.65 -9.19
CA LEU A 84 -10.35 5.09 -9.93
C LEU A 84 -10.01 3.65 -9.49
N TRP A 85 -10.37 3.25 -8.26
CA TRP A 85 -10.26 1.85 -7.84
C TRP A 85 -11.15 0.88 -8.65
N TYR A 86 -12.19 1.41 -9.30
CA TYR A 86 -13.12 0.65 -10.15
C TYR A 86 -12.75 0.73 -11.64
N ASP A 87 -11.79 1.58 -12.00
CA ASP A 87 -11.41 1.79 -13.39
C ASP A 87 -10.77 0.50 -13.98
N PRO A 88 -11.29 -0.02 -15.10
CA PRO A 88 -10.78 -1.26 -15.68
C PRO A 88 -9.32 -1.20 -16.15
N GLU A 89 -8.86 -0.04 -16.63
CA GLU A 89 -7.48 0.15 -17.08
C GLU A 89 -6.52 0.13 -15.89
N ILE A 90 -6.85 0.86 -14.83
CA ILE A 90 -6.09 0.85 -13.57
C ILE A 90 -6.05 -0.55 -12.99
N GLN A 91 -7.19 -1.25 -12.93
CA GLN A 91 -7.23 -2.62 -12.45
C GLN A 91 -6.40 -3.57 -13.31
N ALA A 92 -6.38 -3.41 -14.64
CA ALA A 92 -5.55 -4.22 -15.52
C ALA A 92 -4.05 -4.00 -15.23
N LYS A 93 -3.63 -2.74 -15.05
CA LYS A 93 -2.25 -2.39 -14.69
C LYS A 93 -1.86 -2.96 -13.32
N LEU A 94 -2.74 -2.88 -12.32
CA LEU A 94 -2.54 -3.48 -11.00
C LEU A 94 -2.46 -5.01 -11.04
N ARG A 95 -3.29 -5.69 -11.85
CA ARG A 95 -3.18 -7.13 -12.07
C ARG A 95 -1.85 -7.52 -12.72
N GLY A 96 -1.38 -6.72 -13.68
CA GLY A 96 -0.06 -6.88 -14.30
C GLY A 96 1.06 -6.79 -13.26
N ARG A 97 0.97 -5.80 -12.37
CA ARG A 97 1.92 -5.57 -11.27
C ARG A 97 1.98 -6.73 -10.26
N ILE A 98 0.83 -7.29 -9.86
CA ILE A 98 0.78 -8.39 -8.88
C ILE A 98 1.09 -9.75 -9.53
N LYS A 99 0.84 -9.90 -10.83
CA LYS A 99 0.86 -11.17 -11.59
C LYS A 99 -0.28 -12.09 -11.19
N ILE A 100 -0.94 -12.70 -12.18
CA ILE A 100 -2.17 -13.48 -12.00
C ILE A 100 -2.01 -14.64 -11.01
N GLN A 101 -0.83 -15.24 -10.92
CA GLN A 101 -0.52 -16.35 -10.01
C GLN A 101 -0.53 -15.98 -8.52
N TYR A 102 -0.35 -14.70 -8.18
CA TYR A 102 -0.33 -14.23 -6.79
C TYR A 102 -1.61 -13.45 -6.40
N MET A 103 -2.47 -13.15 -7.38
CA MET A 103 -3.69 -12.35 -7.19
C MET A 103 -4.60 -12.90 -6.09
N SER A 104 -4.83 -14.21 -6.05
CA SER A 104 -5.73 -14.83 -5.07
C SER A 104 -5.25 -14.65 -3.64
N TRP A 105 -3.93 -14.72 -3.41
CA TRP A 105 -3.35 -14.49 -2.09
C TRP A 105 -3.41 -13.01 -1.71
N PHE A 106 -3.08 -12.12 -2.65
CA PHE A 106 -3.08 -10.67 -2.43
C PHE A 106 -4.47 -10.14 -2.09
N LEU A 107 -5.49 -10.49 -2.90
CA LEU A 107 -6.87 -10.07 -2.63
C LEU A 107 -7.41 -10.63 -1.31
N ARG A 108 -7.00 -11.85 -0.93
CA ARG A 108 -7.35 -12.42 0.37
C ARG A 108 -6.81 -11.56 1.52
N GLN A 109 -5.59 -11.03 1.42
CA GLN A 109 -5.04 -10.12 2.43
C GLN A 109 -5.90 -8.87 2.59
N LEU A 110 -6.31 -8.25 1.48
CA LEU A 110 -7.17 -7.06 1.51
C LEU A 110 -8.57 -7.35 2.08
N ILE A 111 -9.17 -8.48 1.70
CA ILE A 111 -10.46 -8.94 2.23
C ILE A 111 -10.36 -9.17 3.73
N GLU A 112 -9.35 -9.91 4.18
CA GLU A 112 -9.11 -10.17 5.59
C GLU A 112 -8.90 -8.87 6.38
N MET A 113 -8.18 -7.89 5.82
CA MET A 113 -7.97 -6.58 6.45
C MET A 113 -9.29 -5.85 6.63
N ARG A 114 -10.10 -5.75 5.56
CA ARG A 114 -11.42 -5.11 5.59
C ARG A 114 -12.33 -5.76 6.64
N GLU A 115 -12.40 -7.09 6.67
CA GLU A 115 -13.22 -7.82 7.64
C GLU A 115 -12.75 -7.58 9.06
N THR A 116 -11.45 -7.55 9.27
CA THR A 116 -10.86 -7.30 10.60
C THR A 116 -11.17 -5.88 11.07
N LEU A 117 -11.01 -4.85 10.21
CA LEU A 117 -11.39 -3.48 10.53
C LEU A 117 -12.89 -3.34 10.79
N SER A 118 -13.75 -3.97 9.96
CA SER A 118 -15.19 -3.98 10.16
C SER A 118 -15.58 -4.61 11.50
N GLU A 119 -14.84 -5.62 11.94
CA GLU A 119 -15.08 -6.28 13.21
C GLU A 119 -14.69 -5.40 14.40
N ILE A 120 -13.54 -4.71 14.33
CA ILE A 120 -13.14 -3.71 15.33
C ILE A 120 -14.17 -2.58 15.41
N LEU A 121 -14.60 -2.06 14.25
CA LEU A 121 -15.60 -1.01 14.18
C LEU A 121 -16.93 -1.44 14.80
N GLY A 122 -17.37 -2.67 14.55
CA GLY A 122 -18.59 -3.23 15.13
C GLY A 122 -18.57 -3.45 16.65
N MET A 123 -17.37 -3.46 17.27
CA MET A 123 -17.23 -3.52 18.73
C MET A 123 -17.33 -2.14 19.40
N LEU A 124 -17.17 -1.06 18.63
CA LEU A 124 -17.27 0.30 19.14
C LEU A 124 -18.74 0.76 19.13
N PRO A 125 -19.19 1.56 20.12
CA PRO A 125 -20.55 2.03 20.23
C PRO A 125 -20.75 3.24 19.30
N ILE A 126 -20.69 2.99 17.99
CA ILE A 126 -20.75 4.02 16.95
C ILE A 126 -21.99 3.76 16.09
N LYS A 127 -22.76 4.81 15.81
CA LYS A 127 -23.82 4.80 14.81
C LYS A 127 -23.24 4.68 13.40
N LYS A 128 -24.11 4.33 12.45
CA LYS A 128 -23.76 4.30 11.02
C LYS A 128 -23.24 5.63 10.46
N ASN A 129 -23.49 6.76 11.13
CA ASN A 129 -23.01 8.09 10.76
C ASN A 129 -21.66 8.47 11.41
N GLY A 130 -20.99 7.54 12.10
CA GLY A 130 -19.72 7.82 12.78
C GLY A 130 -19.86 8.48 14.17
N GLU A 131 -21.08 8.81 14.60
CA GLU A 131 -21.31 9.37 15.94
C GLU A 131 -21.27 8.29 17.01
N VAL A 132 -20.59 8.57 18.12
CA VAL A 132 -20.62 7.71 19.30
C VAL A 132 -22.02 7.75 19.93
N ASP A 133 -22.64 6.57 20.06
CA ASP A 133 -23.96 6.38 20.64
C ASP A 133 -23.86 5.65 21.96
N PHE A 134 -23.74 6.41 23.02
CA PHE A 134 -24.01 5.90 24.35
C PHE A 134 -25.51 5.99 24.62
N PRO A 135 -26.18 4.87 24.96
CA PRO A 135 -27.55 4.89 25.46
C PRO A 135 -27.68 5.90 26.59
N ARG A 136 -28.51 6.94 26.40
CA ARG A 136 -28.78 7.97 27.43
C ARG A 136 -29.37 7.41 28.72
N THR A 137 -29.85 6.17 28.69
CA THR A 137 -30.49 5.45 29.80
C THR A 137 -29.53 4.64 30.67
N ALA A 138 -28.26 4.48 30.27
CA ALA A 138 -27.26 3.70 31.00
C ALA A 138 -26.26 4.58 31.75
N THR A 139 -25.72 4.09 32.87
CA THR A 139 -24.62 4.77 33.56
C THR A 139 -23.35 4.69 32.71
N VAL A 140 -22.48 5.71 32.79
CA VAL A 140 -21.17 5.72 32.13
C VAL A 140 -20.37 4.46 32.46
N ASP A 141 -20.42 4.00 33.71
CA ASP A 141 -19.76 2.76 34.15
C ASP A 141 -20.29 1.50 33.44
N TYR A 142 -21.60 1.40 33.18
CA TYR A 142 -22.17 0.26 32.46
C TYR A 142 -21.68 0.24 31.00
N GLU A 143 -21.63 1.41 30.37
CA GLU A 143 -21.19 1.55 28.99
C GLU A 143 -19.69 1.27 28.82
N LEU A 144 -18.87 1.76 29.75
CA LEU A 144 -17.45 1.43 29.82
C LEU A 144 -17.22 -0.06 30.12
N PHE A 145 -18.05 -0.67 30.97
CA PHE A 145 -18.01 -2.11 31.24
C PHE A 145 -18.37 -2.93 29.99
N ARG A 146 -19.44 -2.56 29.29
CA ARG A 146 -19.84 -3.22 28.04
C ARG A 146 -18.74 -3.11 26.99
N LEU A 147 -18.16 -1.92 26.83
CA LEU A 147 -17.04 -1.70 25.92
C LEU A 147 -15.87 -2.61 26.31
N LYS A 148 -15.43 -2.57 27.57
CA LYS A 148 -14.35 -3.43 28.07
C LYS A 148 -14.64 -4.91 27.79
N GLN A 149 -15.87 -5.36 27.99
CA GLN A 149 -16.27 -6.74 27.75
C GLN A 149 -16.12 -7.12 26.27
N SER A 150 -16.61 -6.28 25.35
CA SER A 150 -16.43 -6.45 23.90
C SER A 150 -14.95 -6.53 23.50
N PHE A 151 -14.09 -5.78 24.18
CA PHE A 151 -12.66 -5.67 23.87
C PHE A 151 -11.76 -6.71 24.58
N SER A 152 -12.27 -7.49 25.54
CA SER A 152 -11.41 -8.20 26.52
C SER A 152 -10.64 -9.43 26.03
N THR A 153 -11.11 -10.13 24.98
CA THR A 153 -10.41 -11.32 24.45
C THR A 153 -10.11 -11.23 22.95
N ARG A 154 -10.98 -10.57 22.19
CA ARG A 154 -10.93 -10.56 20.72
C ARG A 154 -10.03 -9.45 20.16
N ARG A 155 -9.84 -8.35 20.90
CA ARG A 155 -9.07 -7.18 20.46
C ARG A 155 -7.66 -7.51 20.04
N GLN A 156 -6.90 -8.19 20.91
CA GLN A 156 -5.47 -8.42 20.66
C GLN A 156 -5.29 -9.26 19.39
N HIS A 157 -6.08 -10.32 19.25
CA HIS A 157 -6.05 -11.15 18.05
C HIS A 157 -6.37 -10.37 16.76
N LEU A 158 -7.30 -9.41 16.80
CA LEU A 158 -7.64 -8.59 15.64
C LEU A 158 -6.54 -7.58 15.30
N LEU A 159 -5.95 -6.95 16.31
CA LEU A 159 -4.78 -6.09 16.13
C LEU A 159 -3.61 -6.87 15.52
N ASP A 160 -3.25 -8.01 16.11
CA ASP A 160 -2.18 -8.87 15.63
C ASP A 160 -2.44 -9.30 14.17
N LYS A 161 -3.71 -9.50 13.81
CA LYS A 161 -4.10 -9.81 12.43
C LYS A 161 -3.88 -8.64 11.48
N ILE A 162 -4.21 -7.41 11.86
CA ILE A 162 -3.92 -6.20 11.05
C ILE A 162 -2.41 -6.08 10.81
N VAL A 163 -1.62 -6.12 11.89
CA VAL A 163 -0.14 -6.05 11.85
C VAL A 163 0.41 -7.12 10.90
N ARG A 164 -0.03 -8.38 11.09
CA ARG A 164 0.41 -9.50 10.25
C ARG A 164 0.08 -9.29 8.78
N ILE A 165 -1.10 -8.76 8.46
CA ILE A 165 -1.50 -8.51 7.07
C ILE A 165 -0.62 -7.42 6.46
N ASN A 166 -0.43 -6.29 7.15
CA ASN A 166 0.43 -5.20 6.67
C ASN A 166 1.88 -5.66 6.46
N GLU A 167 2.45 -6.41 7.40
CA GLU A 167 3.79 -7.00 7.23
C GLU A 167 3.86 -7.95 6.04
N SER A 168 2.81 -8.76 5.83
CA SER A 168 2.76 -9.73 4.74
C SER A 168 2.70 -9.03 3.38
N LEU A 169 1.86 -7.99 3.27
CA LEU A 169 1.77 -7.13 2.09
C LEU A 169 3.10 -6.44 1.81
N TYR A 170 3.72 -5.84 2.83
CA TYR A 170 5.03 -5.20 2.71
C TYR A 170 6.09 -6.18 2.19
N LYS A 171 6.24 -7.33 2.85
CA LYS A 171 7.23 -8.36 2.47
C LYS A 171 7.03 -8.82 1.03
N PHE A 172 5.78 -8.99 0.59
CA PHE A 172 5.46 -9.36 -0.78
C PHE A 172 5.83 -8.24 -1.77
N LEU A 173 5.37 -7.01 -1.53
CA LEU A 173 5.55 -5.88 -2.44
C LEU A 173 7.01 -5.45 -2.55
N ALA A 174 7.73 -5.39 -1.43
CA ALA A 174 9.15 -5.10 -1.39
C ALA A 174 9.95 -6.17 -2.15
N LYS A 175 9.70 -7.46 -1.88
CA LYS A 175 10.38 -8.56 -2.56
C LYS A 175 10.14 -8.53 -4.07
N ASP A 176 8.90 -8.32 -4.52
CA ASP A 176 8.63 -8.24 -5.95
C ASP A 176 9.26 -6.99 -6.58
N SER A 177 9.32 -5.86 -5.87
CA SER A 177 10.03 -4.66 -6.34
C SER A 177 11.53 -4.88 -6.49
N HIS A 178 12.17 -5.57 -5.55
CA HIS A 178 13.58 -5.95 -5.65
C HIS A 178 13.83 -6.87 -6.85
N ILE A 179 13.02 -7.91 -7.03
CA ILE A 179 13.13 -8.84 -8.17
C ILE A 179 13.01 -8.09 -9.50
N ASN A 180 12.03 -7.19 -9.63
CA ASN A 180 11.83 -6.43 -10.86
C ASN A 180 12.96 -5.41 -11.10
N ALA A 181 13.49 -4.77 -10.05
CA ALA A 181 14.61 -3.84 -10.15
C ALA A 181 15.90 -4.55 -10.60
N GLU A 182 16.18 -5.74 -10.06
CA GLU A 182 17.31 -6.57 -10.50
C GLU A 182 17.14 -6.98 -11.96
N ALA A 183 15.96 -7.47 -12.35
CA ALA A 183 15.67 -7.84 -13.74
C ALA A 183 15.87 -6.67 -14.72
N ALA A 184 15.42 -5.46 -14.35
CA ALA A 184 15.60 -4.25 -15.15
C ALA A 184 17.09 -3.85 -15.27
N SER A 185 17.85 -3.94 -14.17
CA SER A 185 19.30 -3.70 -14.15
C SER A 185 20.04 -4.68 -15.06
N HIS A 186 19.69 -5.97 -15.02
CA HIS A 186 20.25 -6.98 -15.90
C HIS A 186 19.93 -6.69 -17.37
N ALA A 187 18.67 -6.38 -17.70
CA ALA A 187 18.26 -6.02 -19.06
C ALA A 187 19.02 -4.80 -19.60
N CYS A 188 19.13 -3.73 -18.80
CA CYS A 188 19.88 -2.52 -19.16
C CYS A 188 21.37 -2.82 -19.43
N ARG A 189 22.01 -3.64 -18.59
CA ARG A 189 23.40 -4.08 -18.81
C ARG A 189 23.56 -4.84 -20.12
N PHE A 190 22.63 -5.74 -20.45
CA PHE A 190 22.65 -6.47 -21.73
C PHE A 190 22.48 -5.54 -22.93
N GLU A 191 21.57 -4.56 -22.86
CA GLU A 191 21.39 -3.58 -23.94
C GLU A 191 22.63 -2.72 -24.17
N ILE A 192 23.28 -2.25 -23.10
CA ILE A 192 24.53 -1.49 -23.18
C ILE A 192 25.63 -2.32 -23.85
N LEU A 193 25.79 -3.59 -23.43
CA LEU A 193 26.78 -4.49 -24.02
C LEU A 193 26.48 -4.81 -25.49
N ALA A 194 25.21 -4.98 -25.85
CA ALA A 194 24.79 -5.21 -27.24
C ALA A 194 25.09 -4.00 -28.13
N LYS A 195 24.79 -2.77 -27.65
CA LYS A 195 25.12 -1.52 -28.36
C LYS A 195 26.63 -1.35 -28.55
N ALA A 196 27.42 -1.54 -27.49
CA ALA A 196 28.88 -1.46 -27.56
C ALA A 196 29.46 -2.47 -28.56
N ARG A 197 28.94 -3.70 -28.59
CA ARG A 197 29.35 -4.73 -29.55
C ARG A 197 28.98 -4.36 -30.99
N ALA A 198 27.81 -3.75 -31.22
CA ALA A 198 27.39 -3.30 -32.54
C ALA A 198 28.27 -2.16 -33.06
N GLU A 199 28.62 -1.19 -32.21
CA GLU A 199 29.54 -0.09 -32.54
C GLU A 199 30.95 -0.59 -32.88
N GLU A 200 31.45 -1.59 -32.16
CA GLU A 200 32.76 -2.17 -32.44
C GLU A 200 32.79 -2.95 -33.77
N VAL A 201 31.68 -3.59 -34.14
CA VAL A 201 31.52 -4.24 -35.45
C VAL A 201 31.46 -3.20 -36.58
N ASP A 202 30.77 -2.08 -36.37
CA ASP A 202 30.68 -1.00 -37.37
C ASP A 202 32.04 -0.32 -37.59
N LYS A 203 32.78 -0.07 -36.51
CA LYS A 203 34.15 0.49 -36.55
C LYS A 203 35.14 -0.43 -37.26
N LYS A 204 34.96 -1.75 -37.19
CA LYS A 204 35.75 -2.74 -37.95
C LYS A 204 35.34 -2.86 -39.42
N ARG A 205 34.15 -2.39 -39.80
CA ARG A 205 33.64 -2.42 -41.19
C ARG A 205 33.99 -1.17 -41.99
N GLN A 206 34.36 -0.06 -41.35
CA GLN A 206 34.90 1.11 -42.07
C GLN A 206 36.30 0.77 -42.59
N PRO A 207 36.52 0.73 -43.92
CA PRO A 207 37.85 0.46 -44.46
C PRO A 207 38.77 1.62 -44.08
N SER A 208 39.89 1.29 -43.44
CA SER A 208 41.03 2.19 -43.25
C SER A 208 41.29 2.91 -44.57
N GLY A 209 41.02 4.22 -44.60
CA GLY A 209 41.27 5.06 -45.76
C GLY A 209 42.73 4.93 -46.17
N ALA A 210 42.98 4.14 -47.22
CA ALA A 210 44.27 4.12 -47.87
C ALA A 210 44.46 5.49 -48.53
N PRO A 211 45.60 6.19 -48.31
CA PRO A 211 45.85 7.45 -48.97
C PRO A 211 45.93 7.20 -50.48
N ALA A 212 45.07 7.91 -51.23
CA ALA A 212 45.09 7.89 -52.69
C ALA A 212 46.46 8.39 -53.18
N PHE A 213 47.24 7.50 -53.79
CA PHE A 213 48.43 7.87 -54.55
C PHE A 213 48.02 8.79 -55.70
N GLY A 214 48.38 10.06 -55.61
CA GLY A 214 48.23 11.03 -56.70
C GLY A 214 49.21 10.73 -57.84
N PRO A 215 48.83 10.95 -59.11
CA PRO A 215 49.70 10.69 -60.25
C PRO A 215 50.81 11.73 -60.31
N ASN A 216 52.06 11.26 -60.21
CA ASN A 216 53.25 12.09 -60.40
C ASN A 216 53.36 12.46 -61.88
N HIS A 217 53.03 13.70 -62.22
CA HIS A 217 53.31 14.28 -63.52
C HIS A 217 54.83 14.38 -63.70
N LYS A 218 55.37 13.60 -64.64
CA LYS A 218 56.68 13.86 -65.24
C LYS A 218 56.58 15.13 -66.08
N SER A 219 57.36 16.14 -65.73
CA SER A 219 57.69 17.26 -66.61
C SER A 219 59.22 17.32 -66.69
N PHE A 220 59.75 16.86 -67.82
CA PHE A 220 61.11 17.11 -68.28
C PHE A 220 61.18 18.54 -68.81
N VAL A 221 62.02 19.40 -68.20
CA VAL A 221 62.97 20.33 -68.85
C VAL A 221 64.11 20.56 -67.86
#